data_AF-A0A379F7A7-F1
#
_entry.id   AF-A0A379F7A7-F1
#
_cell.length_a   1.000
_cell.length_b   1.000
_cell.length_c   1.000
_cell.angle_alpha   90.00
_cell.angle_beta   90.00
_cell.angle_gamma   90.00
#
_symmetry.space_group_name_H-M   'P 1'
#
loop_
_entity.id
_entity.type
_entity.pdbx_description
1 polymer ?
#
loop_
_entity_poly.entity_id
_entity_poly.type
_entity_poly.pdbx_seq_one_letter_code
_entity_poly.pdbx_strand_id
1 'polypeptide(L)'
;MKQVIFDFKMLADRDAFYRDFALQFQLDEHFGNNLDALWDALVGDIELPVKIIFKHLPYHSSDFQPLVALMQEAQNELGKALLSFSCEHNSQK
;
A
#
# COMPACT_ATOMS: atom_id res chain seq x y z
N MET A 1 -13.14 10.86 -2.60
CA MET A 1 -12.36 9.60 -2.55
C MET A 1 -10.97 9.89 -3.08
N LYS A 2 -9.95 9.80 -2.22
CA LYS A 2 -8.55 10.02 -2.59
C LYS A 2 -8.04 8.83 -3.40
N GLN A 3 -7.18 9.09 -4.39
CA GLN A 3 -6.47 8.03 -5.12
C GLN A 3 -4.98 8.18 -4.88
N VAL A 4 -4.34 7.08 -4.46
CA VAL A 4 -2.92 7.01 -4.10
C VAL A 4 -2.27 5.93 -4.94
N ILE A 5 -1.10 6.25 -5.51
CA ILE A 5 -0.39 5.37 -6.44
C ILE A 5 1.01 5.13 -5.91
N PHE A 6 1.39 3.86 -5.82
CA PHE A 6 2.75 3.43 -5.50
C PHE A 6 3.37 2.82 -6.75
N ASP A 7 4.39 3.47 -7.31
CA ASP A 7 5.11 2.98 -8.49
C ASP A 7 6.38 2.24 -8.06
N PHE A 8 6.36 0.91 -8.18
CA PHE A 8 7.45 0.03 -7.76
C PHE A 8 8.67 0.09 -8.70
N LYS A 9 8.63 0.88 -9.79
CA LYS A 9 9.87 1.27 -10.50
C LYS A 9 10.70 2.27 -9.72
N MET A 10 10.07 3.05 -8.85
CA MET A 10 10.71 4.09 -8.02
C MET A 10 11.00 3.61 -6.59
N LEU A 11 10.36 2.52 -6.16
CA LEU A 11 10.50 1.95 -4.82
C LEU A 11 11.47 0.78 -4.85
N ALA A 12 12.67 0.98 -4.31
CA ALA A 12 13.74 -0.02 -4.31
C ALA A 12 13.44 -1.22 -3.38
N ASP A 13 12.78 -0.96 -2.25
CA ASP A 13 12.51 -1.93 -1.18
C ASP A 13 11.26 -1.53 -0.37
N ARG A 14 10.93 -2.34 0.65
CA ARG A 14 9.80 -2.10 1.55
C ARG A 14 9.95 -0.83 2.37
N ASP A 15 11.17 -0.46 2.75
CA ASP A 15 11.40 0.74 3.55
C ASP A 15 11.13 2.00 2.73
N ALA A 16 11.49 1.99 1.44
CA ALA A 16 11.12 3.04 0.48
C ALA A 16 9.61 3.13 0.34
N PHE A 17 8.91 1.99 0.27
CA PHE A 17 7.45 1.98 0.27
C PHE A 17 6.86 2.60 1.54
N TYR A 18 7.34 2.22 2.74
CA TYR A 18 6.79 2.75 3.99
C TYR A 18 6.97 4.27 4.11
N ARG A 19 8.14 4.78 3.73
CA ARG A 19 8.40 6.22 3.71
C ARG A 19 7.47 6.94 2.72
N ASP A 20 7.32 6.41 1.51
CA ASP A 20 6.44 7.00 0.50
C ASP A 20 4.96 6.94 0.94
N PHE A 21 4.54 5.85 1.60
CA PHE A 21 3.20 5.71 2.17
C PHE A 21 2.92 6.77 3.23
N ALA A 22 3.82 6.90 4.23
CA ALA A 22 3.70 7.92 5.26
C ALA A 22 3.64 9.33 4.67
N LEU A 23 4.47 9.63 3.67
CA LEU A 23 4.46 10.93 2.98
C LEU A 23 3.15 11.18 2.23
N GLN A 24 2.68 10.22 1.43
CA GLN A 24 1.45 10.37 0.64
C GLN A 24 0.20 10.49 1.52
N PHE A 25 0.19 9.87 2.71
CA PHE A 25 -0.89 9.94 3.68
C PHE A 25 -0.70 10.98 4.79
N GLN A 26 0.42 11.70 4.81
CA GLN A 26 0.76 12.69 5.84
C GLN A 26 0.73 12.09 7.26
N LEU A 27 1.21 10.85 7.39
CA LEU A 27 1.33 10.19 8.68
C LEU A 27 2.47 10.81 9.50
N ASP A 28 2.34 10.69 10.82
CA ASP A 28 3.34 11.21 11.74
C ASP A 28 4.66 10.42 11.68
N GLU A 29 5.68 10.93 12.37
CA GLU A 29 6.99 10.27 12.47
C GLU A 29 6.94 8.91 13.21
N HIS A 30 5.79 8.55 13.79
CA HIS A 30 5.60 7.33 14.59
C HIS A 30 5.02 6.15 13.81
N PHE A 31 4.81 6.27 12.49
CA PHE A 31 4.28 5.20 11.61
C PHE A 31 5.01 3.84 11.64
N GLY A 32 6.17 3.70 12.31
CA GLY A 32 6.76 2.38 12.64
C GLY A 32 7.40 1.58 11.50
N ASN A 33 7.10 1.90 10.23
CA ASN A 33 7.72 1.34 9.01
C ASN A 33 7.78 -0.19 8.95
N ASN A 34 6.67 -0.87 9.27
CA ASN A 34 6.55 -2.33 9.19
C ASN A 34 5.11 -2.76 8.79
N LEU A 35 4.83 -4.07 8.72
CA LEU A 35 3.51 -4.55 8.29
C LEU A 35 2.43 -4.27 9.33
N ASP A 36 2.73 -4.43 10.62
CA ASP A 36 1.75 -4.21 11.69
C ASP A 36 1.33 -2.74 11.72
N ALA A 37 2.29 -1.82 11.62
CA ALA A 37 1.99 -0.39 11.60
C ALA A 37 1.29 0.04 10.29
N LEU A 38 1.60 -0.61 9.16
CA LEU A 38 0.85 -0.40 7.92
C LEU A 38 -0.60 -0.87 8.07
N TRP A 39 -0.85 -1.99 8.75
CA TRP A 39 -2.20 -2.45 9.04
C TRP A 39 -2.97 -1.43 9.87
N ASP A 40 -2.40 -1.01 11.01
CA ASP A 40 -3.01 -0.02 11.90
C ASP A 40 -3.40 1.25 11.14
N ALA A 41 -2.49 1.74 10.29
CA ALA A 41 -2.77 2.93 9.50
C ALA A 41 -3.90 2.73 8.48
N LEU A 42 -3.94 1.59 7.78
CA LEU A 42 -4.95 1.30 6.75
C LEU A 42 -6.36 1.22 7.34
N VAL A 43 -6.51 0.71 8.56
CA VAL A 43 -7.81 0.47 9.19
C VAL A 43 -8.22 1.53 10.23
N GLY A 44 -7.28 2.38 10.67
CA GLY A 44 -7.49 3.32 11.76
C GLY A 44 -7.10 4.77 11.47
N ASP A 45 -5.99 5.00 10.76
CA ASP A 45 -5.37 6.34 10.75
C ASP A 45 -5.57 7.11 9.44
N ILE A 46 -5.70 6.44 8.30
CA ILE A 46 -5.86 7.13 7.01
C ILE A 46 -7.30 7.57 6.76
N GLU A 47 -7.46 8.67 6.02
CA GLU A 47 -8.77 9.13 5.57
C GLU A 47 -9.40 8.17 4.53
N LEU A 48 -10.64 7.73 4.80
CA LEU A 48 -11.47 6.91 3.92
C LEU A 48 -12.63 7.75 3.33
N PRO A 49 -13.16 7.43 2.14
CA PRO A 49 -12.77 6.32 1.28
C PRO A 49 -11.53 6.62 0.43
N VAL A 50 -10.73 5.58 0.17
CA VAL A 50 -9.48 5.64 -0.58
C VAL A 50 -9.38 4.54 -1.64
N LYS A 51 -8.67 4.86 -2.73
CA LYS A 51 -8.22 3.90 -3.74
C LYS A 51 -6.70 3.84 -3.74
N ILE A 52 -6.14 2.67 -3.45
CA ILE A 52 -4.69 2.40 -3.45
C ILE A 52 -4.36 1.55 -4.67
N ILE A 53 -3.37 1.99 -5.46
CA ILE A 53 -2.95 1.32 -6.69
C ILE A 53 -1.46 1.02 -6.62
N PHE A 54 -1.10 -0.26 -6.72
CA PHE A 54 0.28 -0.68 -6.91
C PHE A 54 0.55 -0.80 -8.42
N LYS A 55 1.53 -0.05 -8.91
CA LYS A 55 1.95 -0.07 -10.31
C LYS A 55 3.33 -0.66 -10.46
N HIS A 56 3.53 -1.38 -11.57
CA HIS A 56 4.79 -2.00 -11.93
C HIS A 56 5.36 -2.92 -10.83
N LEU A 57 4.49 -3.55 -10.04
CA LEU A 57 4.93 -4.49 -9.02
C LEU A 57 5.73 -5.63 -9.70
N PRO A 58 6.95 -5.95 -9.25
CA PRO A 58 7.72 -7.04 -9.83
C PRO A 58 7.00 -8.37 -9.59
N TYR A 59 6.73 -9.10 -10.67
CA TYR A 59 5.89 -10.31 -10.65
C TYR A 59 6.39 -11.41 -9.68
N HIS A 60 7.70 -11.48 -9.43
CA HIS A 60 8.32 -12.48 -8.57
C HIS A 60 9.03 -11.90 -7.33
N SER A 61 8.71 -10.67 -6.91
CA SER A 61 9.32 -10.11 -5.69
C SER A 61 8.69 -10.75 -4.44
N SER A 62 9.41 -11.68 -3.80
CA SER A 62 9.06 -12.19 -2.45
C SER A 62 8.98 -11.07 -1.42
N ASP A 63 9.76 -10.01 -1.63
CA ASP A 63 9.90 -8.92 -0.68
C ASP A 63 8.62 -8.07 -0.61
N PHE A 64 7.91 -7.90 -1.72
CA PHE A 64 6.69 -7.09 -1.75
C PHE A 64 5.38 -7.90 -1.64
N GLN A 65 5.41 -9.23 -1.77
CA GLN A 65 4.22 -10.07 -1.60
C GLN A 65 3.46 -9.79 -0.28
N PRO A 66 4.14 -9.61 0.88
CA PRO A 66 3.44 -9.29 2.12
C PRO A 66 2.64 -7.98 2.06
N LEU A 67 3.10 -6.97 1.32
CA LEU A 67 2.35 -5.71 1.16
C LEU A 67 1.07 -5.93 0.36
N VAL A 68 1.13 -6.75 -0.70
CA VAL A 68 -0.04 -7.06 -1.53
C VAL A 68 -1.09 -7.81 -0.72
N ALA A 69 -0.67 -8.82 0.05
CA ALA A 69 -1.55 -9.59 0.91
C ALA A 69 -2.24 -8.67 1.94
N LEU A 70 -1.47 -7.83 2.63
CA LEU A 70 -1.99 -6.91 3.64
C LEU A 70 -3.01 -5.91 3.06
N MET A 71 -2.75 -5.37 1.87
CA MET A 71 -3.69 -4.46 1.19
C MET A 71 -5.00 -5.16 0.79
N GLN A 72 -4.93 -6.43 0.38
CA GLN A 72 -6.11 -7.24 0.08
C GLN A 72 -6.91 -7.55 1.35
N GLU A 73 -6.22 -7.90 2.44
CA GLU A 73 -6.83 -8.13 3.75
C GLU A 73 -7.54 -6.86 4.26
N ALA A 74 -6.89 -5.69 4.20
CA ALA A 74 -7.50 -4.42 4.61
C ALA A 74 -8.73 -4.05 3.76
N GLN A 75 -8.69 -4.30 2.45
CA GLN A 75 -9.87 -4.14 1.58
C GLN A 75 -11.01 -5.08 1.99
N ASN A 76 -10.71 -6.32 2.39
CA ASN A 76 -11.72 -7.29 2.80
C ASN A 76 -12.34 -6.90 4.15
N GLU A 77 -11.52 -6.43 5.09
CA GLU A 77 -11.95 -5.99 6.43
C GLU A 77 -12.86 -4.76 6.36
N LEU A 78 -12.46 -3.72 5.63
CA LEU A 78 -13.20 -2.46 5.53
C LEU A 78 -14.31 -2.49 4.46
N GLY A 79 -14.18 -3.39 3.49
CA GLY A 79 -15.01 -3.43 2.29
C GLY A 79 -14.59 -2.42 1.21
N LYS A 80 -14.81 -2.83 -0.04
CA LYS A 80 -14.36 -2.12 -1.25
C LYS A 80 -14.92 -0.69 -1.40
N ALA A 81 -16.00 -0.35 -0.72
CA ALA A 81 -16.58 1.01 -0.73
C ALA A 81 -15.73 2.01 0.07
N LEU A 82 -15.01 1.54 1.10
CA LEU A 82 -14.14 2.35 1.94
C LEU A 82 -12.69 2.27 1.48
N LEU A 83 -12.15 1.07 1.30
CA LEU A 83 -10.79 0.87 0.80
C LEU A 83 -10.85 0.00 -0.44
N SER A 84 -10.43 0.54 -1.58
CA SER A 84 -10.28 -0.23 -2.81
C SER A 84 -8.81 -0.38 -3.17
N PHE A 85 -8.39 -1.63 -3.38
CA PHE A 85 -7.03 -1.97 -3.76
C PHE A 85 -6.98 -2.62 -5.14
N SER A 86 -6.02 -2.21 -5.96
CA SER A 86 -5.72 -2.85 -7.23
C SER A 86 -4.21 -2.92 -7.46
N CYS A 87 -3.74 -4.07 -7.93
CA CYS A 87 -2.35 -4.30 -8.25
C CYS A 87 -2.17 -4.55 -9.76
N GLU A 88 -1.43 -3.67 -10.42
CA GLU A 88 -1.04 -3.78 -11.81
C GLU A 88 0.36 -4.42 -11.86
N HIS A 89 0.41 -5.66 -12.34
CA HIS A 89 1.68 -6.34 -12.58
C HIS A 89 2.34 -5.77 -13.84
N ASN A 90 3.66 -5.63 -13.81
CA ASN A 90 4.38 -5.34 -15.04
C ASN A 90 4.31 -6.59 -15.93
N SER A 91 3.55 -6.52 -17.04
CA SER A 91 3.61 -7.52 -18.10
C SER A 91 4.98 -7.43 -18.77
N GLN A 92 6.00 -8.05 -18.16
CA GLN A 92 7.26 -8.29 -18.86
C GLN A 92 6.99 -9.34 -19.94
N LYS A 93 6.78 -8.88 -21.17
CA LYS A 93 7.12 -9.63 -22.37
C LYS A 93 8.63 -9.59 -22.56
#